data_AF-A0A7Y5G1U9-F1
#
_entry.id   AF-A0A7Y5G1U9-F1
#
_cell.length_a   1.000
_cell.length_b   1.000
_cell.length_c   1.000
_cell.angle_alpha   90.00
_cell.angle_beta   90.00
_cell.angle_gamma   90.00
#
_symmetry.space_group_name_H-M   'P 1'
#
loop_
_entity.id
_entity.type
_entity.pdbx_description
1 polymer ?
#
loop_
_entity_poly.entity_id
_entity_poly.type
_entity_poly.pdbx_seq_one_letter_code
_entity_poly.pdbx_strand_id
1 'polypeptide(L)'
;MARPRVLIISEFYPHAAETYAGIFVREQISHFKSCDVAAVIAPAVQYPPLPRYRRLRAVQPAAGAYQEAGYPVIRVPVHYLPVLAESFACREFYRRTARAIVQHRLAFDLIHAHWAYRSGFVAS
;
A
#
# COMPACT_ATOMS: atom_id res chain seq x y z
N MET A 1 15.16 4.12 25.41
CA MET A 1 14.47 2.98 24.77
C MET A 1 14.52 3.19 23.27
N ALA A 2 14.68 2.12 22.48
CA ALA A 2 14.59 2.22 21.02
C ALA A 2 13.18 2.65 20.61
N ARG A 3 13.06 3.50 19.57
CA ARG A 3 11.76 3.88 19.04
C ARG A 3 11.16 2.68 18.29
N PRO A 4 9.86 2.37 18.50
CA PRO A 4 9.21 1.31 17.76
C PRO A 4 9.18 1.64 16.26
N ARG A 5 9.41 0.64 15.43
CA ARG A 5 9.39 0.73 13.98
C ARG A 5 8.02 0.30 13.46
N VAL A 6 7.33 1.17 12.75
CA VAL A 6 5.95 0.96 12.30
C VAL A 6 5.94 0.65 10.81
N LEU A 7 5.36 -0.49 10.45
CA LEU A 7 5.03 -0.83 9.07
C LEU A 7 3.65 -0.25 8.73
N ILE A 8 3.59 0.63 7.74
CA ILE A 8 2.34 1.22 7.27
C ILE A 8 1.80 0.37 6.13
N ILE A 9 0.54 -0.05 6.19
CA ILE A 9 -0.16 -0.71 5.08
C ILE A 9 -1.36 0.15 4.73
N SER A 10 -1.42 0.66 3.50
CA SER A 10 -2.53 1.49 3.03
C SER A 10 -2.90 1.20 1.59
N GLU A 11 -4.20 0.99 1.33
CA GLU A 11 -4.72 0.89 -0.04
C GLU A 11 -4.63 2.22 -0.79
N PHE A 12 -4.66 3.33 -0.04
CA PHE A 12 -4.65 4.69 -0.57
C PHE A 12 -3.42 5.40 -0.04
N TYR A 13 -2.23 5.09 -0.55
CA TYR A 13 -1.04 5.91 -0.33
C TYR A 13 -0.82 6.80 -1.56
N PRO A 14 -0.55 8.11 -1.36
CA PRO A 14 -0.58 9.08 -2.45
C PRO A 14 0.41 8.71 -3.55
N HIS A 15 0.07 9.09 -4.77
CA HIS A 15 0.95 8.97 -5.94
C HIS A 15 0.72 10.15 -6.88
N ALA A 16 1.64 10.34 -7.83
CA ALA A 16 1.64 11.49 -8.73
C ALA A 16 0.33 11.70 -9.50
N ALA A 17 -0.44 10.64 -9.76
CA ALA A 17 -1.72 10.73 -10.47
C ALA A 17 -2.94 10.97 -9.56
N GLU A 18 -2.80 10.77 -8.25
CA GLU A 18 -3.89 10.97 -7.28
C GLU A 18 -3.29 11.46 -5.96
N THR A 19 -3.17 12.78 -5.85
CA THR A 19 -2.57 13.47 -4.71
C THR A 19 -3.53 13.63 -3.54
N TYR A 20 -4.84 13.59 -3.78
CA TYR A 20 -5.86 13.73 -2.73
C TYR A 20 -6.13 12.41 -2.01
N ALA A 21 -6.07 11.28 -2.72
CA ALA A 21 -6.18 9.96 -2.10
C ALA A 21 -4.92 9.65 -1.29
N GLY A 22 -5.08 9.44 0.02
CA GLY A 22 -3.96 9.03 0.88
C GLY A 22 -3.13 10.13 1.51
N ILE A 23 -3.43 11.41 1.22
CA ILE A 23 -2.73 12.55 1.85
C ILE A 23 -2.75 12.44 3.38
N PHE A 24 -3.86 11.96 3.94
CA PHE A 24 -3.99 11.71 5.38
C PHE A 24 -2.87 10.82 5.91
N VAL A 25 -2.60 9.67 5.26
CA VAL A 25 -1.56 8.74 5.71
C VAL A 25 -0.19 9.40 5.64
N ARG A 26 0.09 10.13 4.57
CA ARG A 26 1.37 10.85 4.40
C ARG A 26 1.57 11.93 5.46
N GLU A 27 0.54 12.74 5.71
CA GLU A 27 0.60 13.76 6.76
C GLU A 27 0.66 13.13 8.15
N GLN A 28 -0.02 12.01 8.38
CA GLN A 28 0.02 11.33 9.66
C GLN A 28 1.42 10.80 9.98
N ILE A 29 2.09 10.14 9.01
CA ILE A 29 3.45 9.62 9.21
C ILE A 29 4.51 10.74 9.33
N SER A 30 4.28 11.90 8.70
CA SER A 30 5.20 13.05 8.82
C SER A 30 5.20 13.66 10.22
N HIS A 31 4.12 13.47 10.98
CA HIS A 31 3.97 13.96 12.34
C HIS A 31 4.32 12.91 13.41
N PHE A 32 4.79 11.72 13.03
CA PHE A 32 5.28 10.72 13.98
C PHE A 32 6.55 11.21 14.68
N LYS A 33 6.45 11.41 16.00
CA LYS A 33 7.58 11.86 16.85
C LYS A 33 8.16 10.76 17.73
N SER A 34 7.36 9.74 18.02
CA SER A 34 7.68 8.67 18.99
C SER A 34 8.02 7.33 18.35
N CYS A 35 7.91 7.22 17.02
CA CYS A 35 8.14 5.99 16.28
C CYS A 35 8.84 6.28 14.95
N ASP A 36 9.49 5.26 14.40
CA ASP A 36 10.15 5.33 13.10
C ASP A 36 9.31 4.58 12.05
N VAL A 37 9.24 5.07 10.82
CA VAL A 37 8.53 4.37 9.74
C VAL A 37 9.46 3.31 9.14
N ALA A 38 9.09 2.03 9.28
CA ALA A 38 9.85 0.92 8.73
C ALA A 38 9.74 0.86 7.20
N ALA A 39 8.51 0.94 6.70
CA ALA A 39 8.14 1.07 5.30
C ALA A 39 6.65 1.39 5.16
N VAL A 40 6.27 1.84 3.97
CA VAL A 40 4.88 1.94 3.54
C VAL A 40 4.63 0.92 2.44
N ILE A 41 3.66 0.03 2.62
CA ILE A 41 3.22 -0.91 1.60
C ILE A 41 1.87 -0.45 1.05
N ALA A 42 1.82 -0.26 -0.27
CA ALA A 42 0.63 0.18 -0.98
C ALA A 42 0.39 -0.66 -2.25
N PRO A 43 -0.84 -0.77 -2.75
CA PRO A 43 -1.09 -1.44 -4.01
C PRO A 43 -0.64 -0.58 -5.21
N ALA A 44 -0.20 -1.26 -6.26
CA ALA A 44 -0.16 -0.76 -7.63
C ALA A 44 -1.21 -1.55 -8.42
N VAL A 45 -2.37 -0.93 -8.64
CA VAL A 45 -3.52 -1.61 -9.25
C VAL A 45 -3.25 -1.83 -10.73
N GLN A 46 -3.30 -3.09 -11.14
CA GLN A 46 -3.14 -3.51 -12.53
C GLN A 46 -4.51 -3.81 -13.12
N TYR A 47 -4.98 -2.90 -13.98
CA TYR A 47 -6.21 -3.10 -14.72
C TYR A 47 -6.00 -4.04 -15.92
N PRO A 48 -7.03 -4.80 -16.31
CA PRO A 48 -6.98 -5.64 -17.51
C PRO A 48 -6.64 -4.81 -18.76
N PRO A 49 -5.95 -5.39 -19.77
CA PRO A 49 -5.58 -4.71 -21.01
C PRO A 49 -6.78 -4.53 -21.96
N LEU A 50 -7.93 -4.11 -21.44
CA LEU A 50 -9.14 -3.84 -22.21
C LEU A 50 -9.23 -2.34 -22.58
N PRO A 51 -9.79 -1.98 -23.75
CA PRO A 51 -9.88 -0.58 -24.19
C PRO A 51 -10.54 0.35 -23.16
N ARG A 52 -11.57 -0.14 -22.46
CA ARG A 52 -12.28 0.61 -21.41
C ARG A 52 -11.38 1.04 -20.23
N TYR A 53 -10.29 0.33 -19.99
CA TYR A 53 -9.34 0.61 -18.91
C TYR A 53 -8.08 1.33 -19.38
N ARG A 54 -7.97 1.69 -20.66
CA ARG A 54 -6.77 2.34 -21.22
C ARG A 54 -6.38 3.61 -20.46
N ARG A 55 -7.37 4.45 -20.11
CA ARG A 55 -7.15 5.69 -19.35
C ARG A 55 -6.67 5.40 -17.93
N LEU A 56 -7.31 4.45 -17.23
CA LEU A 56 -6.91 4.05 -15.89
C LEU A 56 -5.49 3.49 -15.88
N ARG A 57 -5.15 2.59 -16.81
CA ARG A 57 -3.80 2.02 -16.93
C ARG A 57 -2.70 3.06 -17.16
N ALA A 58 -3.01 4.18 -17.81
CA ALA A 58 -2.04 5.22 -18.13
C ALA A 58 -1.61 6.06 -16.90
N VAL A 59 -2.42 6.06 -15.85
CA VAL A 59 -2.21 6.89 -14.65
C VAL A 59 -1.82 6.08 -13.42
N GLN A 60 -1.83 4.75 -13.50
CA GLN A 60 -1.50 3.91 -12.35
C GLN A 60 -0.01 4.00 -11.98
N PRO A 61 0.31 3.98 -10.67
CA PRO A 61 1.69 4.00 -10.23
C PRO A 61 2.35 2.67 -10.59
N ALA A 62 3.64 2.72 -10.92
CA ALA A 62 4.43 1.52 -11.12
C ALA A 62 4.55 0.72 -9.82
N ALA A 63 4.58 -0.61 -9.95
CA ALA A 63 4.98 -1.48 -8.84
C ALA A 63 6.49 -1.39 -8.61
N GLY A 64 6.93 -1.57 -7.37
CA GLY A 64 8.34 -1.53 -7.00
C GLY A 64 8.60 -0.82 -5.69
N ALA A 65 9.85 -0.85 -5.25
CA ALA A 65 10.33 -0.15 -4.06
C ALA A 65 10.99 1.17 -4.47
N TYR A 66 10.65 2.25 -3.77
CA TYR A 66 11.21 3.58 -3.99
C TYR A 66 11.18 4.42 -2.69
N GLN A 67 11.80 5.58 -2.71
CA GLN A 67 11.78 6.52 -1.59
C GLN A 67 10.80 7.65 -1.88
N GLU A 68 9.90 7.95 -0.94
CA GLU A 68 8.93 9.04 -1.06
C GLU A 68 8.84 9.80 0.26
N ALA A 69 9.02 11.13 0.22
CA ALA A 69 8.98 11.99 1.40
C ALA A 69 9.90 11.54 2.56
N GLY A 70 11.02 10.87 2.26
CA GLY A 70 11.97 10.35 3.24
C GLY A 70 11.62 8.96 3.80
N TYR A 71 10.58 8.31 3.27
CA TYR A 71 10.14 6.98 3.69
C TYR A 71 10.32 5.94 2.58
N PRO A 72 10.70 4.70 2.91
CA PRO A 72 10.70 3.61 1.95
C PRO A 72 9.25 3.20 1.65
N VAL A 73 8.86 3.28 0.38
CA VAL A 73 7.55 2.88 -0.12
C VAL A 73 7.71 1.66 -1.03
N ILE A 74 6.88 0.65 -0.82
CA ILE A 74 6.84 -0.59 -1.61
C ILE A 74 5.46 -0.73 -2.21
N ARG A 75 5.36 -0.54 -3.53
CA ARG A 75 4.14 -0.76 -4.28
C ARG A 75 4.07 -2.18 -4.80
N VAL A 76 3.12 -2.95 -4.29
CA VAL A 76 2.92 -4.34 -4.70
C VAL A 76 1.89 -4.42 -5.82
N PRO A 77 2.13 -5.20 -6.89
CA PRO A 77 1.17 -5.32 -7.98
C PRO A 77 -0.07 -6.11 -7.52
N VAL A 78 -1.26 -5.55 -7.77
CA VAL A 78 -2.55 -6.16 -7.43
C VAL A 78 -3.45 -6.12 -8.65
N HIS A 79 -3.99 -7.25 -9.08
CA HIS A 79 -4.82 -7.32 -10.28
C HIS A 79 -6.27 -7.02 -9.95
N TYR A 80 -6.86 -6.09 -10.71
CA TYR A 80 -8.27 -5.77 -10.60
C TYR A 80 -9.11 -6.65 -11.53
N LEU A 81 -10.00 -7.47 -10.97
CA LEU A 81 -10.88 -8.38 -11.72
C LEU A 81 -12.34 -7.92 -11.70
N PRO A 82 -12.91 -7.37 -12.78
CA PRO A 82 -14.16 -6.59 -12.77
C PRO A 82 -15.43 -7.25 -12.19
N VAL A 83 -15.48 -8.59 -12.08
CA VAL A 83 -16.67 -9.35 -11.64
C VAL A 83 -16.53 -9.90 -10.21
N LEU A 84 -15.30 -9.99 -9.69
CA LEU A 84 -14.95 -10.55 -8.37
C LEU A 84 -14.11 -9.55 -7.53
N ALA A 85 -14.11 -8.29 -7.95
CA ALA A 85 -12.94 -7.41 -7.90
C ALA A 85 -12.45 -7.13 -6.49
N GLU A 86 -13.37 -6.86 -5.57
CA GLU A 86 -13.03 -6.27 -4.29
C GLU A 86 -12.38 -7.30 -3.37
N SER A 87 -13.03 -8.44 -3.13
CA SER A 87 -12.50 -9.48 -2.26
C SER A 87 -11.24 -10.13 -2.83
N PHE A 88 -11.16 -10.29 -4.16
CA PHE A 88 -9.97 -10.84 -4.82
C PHE A 88 -8.79 -9.88 -4.71
N ALA A 89 -8.96 -8.60 -5.04
CA ALA A 89 -7.90 -7.62 -4.99
C ALA A 89 -7.36 -7.44 -3.56
N CYS A 90 -8.23 -7.36 -2.55
CA CYS A 90 -7.80 -7.29 -1.16
C CYS A 90 -7.02 -8.55 -0.74
N ARG A 91 -7.49 -9.75 -1.09
CA ARG A 91 -6.78 -10.99 -0.77
C ARG A 91 -5.43 -11.11 -1.49
N GLU A 92 -5.36 -10.70 -2.76
CA GLU A 92 -4.10 -10.64 -3.48
C GLU A 92 -3.17 -9.61 -2.83
N PHE A 93 -3.66 -8.43 -2.48
CA PHE A 93 -2.90 -7.39 -1.80
C PHE A 93 -2.28 -7.92 -0.51
N TYR A 94 -3.04 -8.59 0.37
CA TYR A 94 -2.51 -9.15 1.61
C TYR A 94 -1.42 -10.19 1.38
N ARG A 95 -1.65 -11.11 0.41
CA ARG A 95 -0.64 -12.12 0.05
C ARG A 95 0.64 -11.47 -0.48
N ARG A 96 0.50 -10.42 -1.29
CA ARG A 96 1.63 -9.68 -1.86
C ARG A 96 2.36 -8.87 -0.79
N THR A 97 1.64 -8.26 0.14
CA THR A 97 2.18 -7.55 1.30
C THR A 97 3.00 -8.49 2.18
N ALA A 98 2.47 -9.68 2.52
CA ALA A 98 3.21 -10.69 3.28
C ALA A 98 4.50 -11.13 2.55
N ARG A 99 4.42 -11.33 1.23
CA ARG A 99 5.61 -11.63 0.40
C ARG A 99 6.61 -10.48 0.42
N ALA A 100 6.16 -9.24 0.29
CA ALA A 100 7.02 -8.05 0.29
C ALA A 100 7.75 -7.89 1.64
N ILE A 101 7.07 -8.14 2.76
CA ILE A 101 7.68 -8.14 4.10
C ILE A 101 8.87 -9.09 4.16
N VAL A 102 8.69 -10.33 3.68
CA VAL A 102 9.74 -11.36 3.67
C VAL A 102 10.85 -11.00 2.67
N GLN A 103 10.50 -10.61 1.44
CA GLN A 103 11.43 -10.30 0.36
C GLN A 103 12.35 -9.12 0.71
N HIS A 104 11.80 -8.07 1.32
CA HIS A 104 12.54 -6.88 1.72
C HIS A 104 13.11 -6.98 3.13
N ARG A 105 12.92 -8.12 3.83
CA ARG A 105 13.39 -8.37 5.20
C ARG A 105 13.01 -7.22 6.15
N LEU A 106 11.75 -6.76 6.06
CA LEU A 106 11.28 -5.60 6.81
C LEU A 106 11.25 -5.94 8.31
N ALA A 107 11.97 -5.14 9.10
CA ALA A 107 11.93 -5.19 10.55
C ALA A 107 10.98 -4.12 11.08
N PHE A 108 9.93 -4.54 11.78
CA PHE A 108 8.93 -3.67 12.40
C PHE A 108 8.41 -4.29 13.70
N ASP A 109 7.97 -3.43 14.61
CA ASP A 109 7.42 -3.79 15.91
C ASP A 109 5.89 -3.64 15.93
N LEU A 110 5.35 -2.84 15.00
CA LEU A 110 3.92 -2.53 14.91
C LEU A 110 3.48 -2.45 13.44
N ILE A 111 2.25 -2.88 13.17
CA ILE A 111 1.58 -2.66 11.88
C ILE A 111 0.52 -1.59 12.07
N HIS A 112 0.59 -0.53 11.26
CA HIS A 112 -0.45 0.46 11.13
C HIS A 112 -1.17 0.26 9.80
N ALA A 113 -2.36 -0.35 9.89
CA ALA A 113 -3.20 -0.67 8.75
C ALA A 113 -4.26 0.44 8.57
N HIS A 114 -4.07 1.33 7.60
CA HIS A 114 -5.02 2.39 7.29
C HIS A 114 -5.77 2.07 6.01
N TRP A 115 -7.09 1.83 6.09
CA TRP A 115 -7.90 1.36 4.95
C TRP A 115 -7.35 0.10 4.26
N ALA A 116 -6.36 -0.58 4.85
CA ALA A 116 -5.89 -1.87 4.37
C ALA A 116 -6.97 -2.94 4.55
N TYR A 117 -7.80 -2.81 5.58
CA TYR A 117 -8.97 -3.66 5.81
C TYR A 117 -10.21 -2.81 5.65
N ARG A 118 -10.96 -3.01 4.55
CA ARG A 118 -12.34 -2.50 4.51
C ARG A 118 -13.10 -3.18 5.63
N SER A 119 -13.91 -2.41 6.37
CA SER A 119 -14.67 -2.85 7.54
C SER A 119 -15.30 -4.23 7.30
N GLY A 120 -14.83 -5.25 8.02
CA GLY A 120 -15.31 -6.63 7.93
C GLY A 120 -14.28 -7.72 7.57
N PHE A 121 -13.02 -7.40 7.27
CA PHE A 121 -11.99 -8.42 7.07
C PHE A 121 -11.36 -8.85 8.41
N VAL A 122 -11.82 -9.98 8.96
CA VAL A 122 -11.17 -10.65 10.09
C VAL A 122 -10.03 -11.49 9.54
N ALA A 123 -8.79 -11.18 9.94
CA ALA A 123 -7.67 -12.07 9.70
C ALA A 123 -7.83 -13.32 10.58
N SER A 124 -7.94 -14.50 9.96
CA SER A 124 -7.86 -15.82 10.60
C SER A 124 -6.47 -16.41 10.42
#